data_AF-A0A2V9MJR1-F1
#
_entry.id   AF-A0A2V9MJR1-F1
#
_cell.length_a   1.000
_cell.length_b   1.000
_cell.length_c   1.000
_cell.angle_alpha   90.00
_cell.angle_beta   90.00
_cell.angle_gamma   90.00
#
_symmetry.space_group_name_H-M   'P 1'
#
loop_
_entity.id
_entity.type
_entity.pdbx_description
1 polymer ?
#
loop_
_entity_poly.entity_id
_entity_poly.type
_entity_poly.pdbx_seq_one_letter_code
_entity_poly.pdbx_strand_id
1 'polypeptide(L)'
;LFAFDVGDARSNLGINNLGSTEANVEIDLIDKDGKLLKTASTKVPSRALKHITKISQFLYGTSSPTNTRGFIKLVSDQPISSFLSLITYSTNDASVVLGHSTGFPKLVVNAATNIAPYRSQLMLLNLGSTSASVTITAYDNAAGTVLATKTGISIPVSGFYFSEDIMTDLGLAGKFGPLQIESPNLQSLIGATLLSNANHTNGLFEAVPIQ
;
A
#
# COMPACT_ATOMS: atom_id res chain seq x y z
N LEU A 1 3.07 0.71 5.17
CA LEU A 1 2.73 -0.54 4.46
C LEU A 1 1.22 -0.75 4.46
N PHE A 2 0.56 -1.01 3.34
CA PHE A 2 -0.90 -1.18 3.33
C PHE A 2 -1.34 -2.52 3.96
N ALA A 3 -2.39 -2.48 4.77
CA ALA A 3 -2.92 -3.64 5.47
C ALA A 3 -4.44 -3.77 5.29
N PHE A 4 -4.87 -5.01 5.09
CA PHE A 4 -6.24 -5.39 4.84
C PHE A 4 -6.65 -6.46 5.85
N ASP A 5 -7.88 -6.39 6.31
CA ASP A 5 -8.62 -7.51 6.90
C ASP A 5 -10.10 -7.29 6.60
N VAL A 6 -10.45 -7.43 5.31
CA VAL A 6 -11.75 -7.09 4.75
C VAL A 6 -12.10 -8.03 3.61
N GLY A 7 -13.36 -8.46 3.54
CA GLY A 7 -13.81 -9.41 2.54
C GLY A 7 -12.96 -10.68 2.59
N ASP A 8 -12.43 -11.06 1.43
CA ASP A 8 -11.57 -12.24 1.26
C ASP A 8 -10.07 -11.91 1.35
N ALA A 9 -9.68 -10.75 1.87
CA ALA A 9 -8.29 -10.32 1.96
C ALA A 9 -7.86 -10.08 3.41
N ARG A 10 -6.68 -10.59 3.78
CA ARG A 10 -6.01 -10.33 5.06
C ARG A 10 -4.54 -9.99 4.85
N SER A 11 -3.89 -9.45 5.86
CA SER A 11 -2.46 -9.22 5.81
C SER A 11 -1.66 -9.80 6.97
N ASN A 12 -0.45 -10.29 6.69
CA ASN A 12 0.54 -10.65 7.71
C ASN A 12 1.73 -9.71 7.64
N LEU A 13 2.36 -9.47 8.79
CA LEU A 13 3.51 -8.60 8.92
C LEU A 13 4.77 -9.41 9.23
N GLY A 14 5.84 -9.17 8.47
CA GLY A 14 7.18 -9.64 8.79
C GLY A 14 8.08 -8.47 9.17
N ILE A 15 8.88 -8.65 10.22
CA ILE A 15 9.85 -7.67 10.70
C ILE A 15 11.20 -8.36 10.93
N ASN A 16 12.20 -7.99 10.17
CA ASN A 16 13.58 -8.43 10.31
C ASN A 16 14.38 -7.43 11.14
N ASN A 17 15.10 -7.95 12.13
CA ASN A 17 16.14 -7.24 12.83
C ASN A 17 17.47 -7.95 12.56
N LEU A 18 18.29 -7.41 11.67
CA LEU A 18 19.60 -7.96 11.34
C LEU A 18 20.72 -7.41 12.25
N GLY A 19 20.36 -6.50 13.17
CA GLY A 19 21.27 -5.94 14.16
C GLY A 19 21.69 -6.95 15.23
N SER A 20 22.65 -6.54 16.04
CA SER A 20 23.20 -7.34 17.16
C SER A 20 22.44 -7.15 18.48
N THR A 21 21.42 -6.29 18.51
CA THR A 21 20.61 -5.91 19.68
C THR A 21 19.15 -6.26 19.44
N GLU A 22 18.37 -6.54 20.48
CA GLU A 22 16.91 -6.71 20.34
C GLU A 22 16.28 -5.36 19.95
N ALA A 23 15.33 -5.39 19.02
CA ALA A 23 14.56 -4.23 18.59
C ALA A 23 13.22 -4.20 19.31
N ASN A 24 12.88 -3.08 19.93
CA ASN A 24 11.53 -2.75 20.36
C ASN A 24 10.82 -2.05 19.21
N VAL A 25 9.66 -2.57 18.81
CA VAL A 25 8.92 -2.07 17.65
C VAL A 25 7.49 -1.74 18.07
N GLU A 26 7.09 -0.49 17.90
CA GLU A 26 5.71 -0.04 17.94
C GLU A 26 5.07 -0.22 16.56
N ILE A 27 3.84 -0.74 16.55
CA ILE A 27 3.06 -1.06 15.36
C ILE A 27 1.74 -0.31 15.45
N ASP A 28 1.59 0.68 14.57
CA ASP A 28 0.37 1.46 14.46
C ASP A 28 -0.43 1.05 13.24
N LEU A 29 -1.73 0.83 13.42
CA LEU A 29 -2.71 0.77 12.33
C LEU A 29 -3.42 2.12 12.22
N ILE A 30 -3.31 2.71 11.04
CA ILE A 30 -3.83 4.05 10.75
C ILE A 30 -4.82 3.95 9.58
N ASP A 31 -5.91 4.71 9.66
CA ASP A 31 -6.97 4.73 8.64
C ASP A 31 -6.69 5.70 7.47
N LYS A 32 -7.66 5.80 6.56
CA LYS A 32 -7.56 6.63 5.34
C LYS A 32 -7.40 8.12 5.63
N ASP A 33 -7.90 8.59 6.76
CA ASP A 33 -7.90 10.00 7.16
C ASP A 33 -6.66 10.35 7.99
N GLY A 34 -5.76 9.38 8.20
CA GLY A 34 -4.56 9.55 9.02
C GLY A 34 -4.81 9.39 10.51
N LYS A 35 -5.97 8.85 10.91
CA LYS A 35 -6.30 8.62 12.31
C LYS A 35 -5.76 7.28 12.78
N LEU A 36 -5.09 7.29 13.93
CA LEU A 36 -4.66 6.08 14.63
C LEU A 36 -5.89 5.27 15.06
N LEU A 37 -5.99 4.03 14.60
CA LEU A 37 -7.04 3.08 14.98
C LEU A 37 -6.61 2.23 16.17
N LYS A 38 -5.41 1.65 16.07
CA LYS A 38 -4.84 0.73 17.07
C LYS A 38 -3.33 0.84 17.09
N THR A 39 -2.77 0.52 18.25
CA THR A 39 -1.33 0.40 18.45
C THR A 39 -1.02 -0.83 19.29
N ALA A 40 0.12 -1.46 19.04
CA ALA A 40 0.68 -2.49 19.89
C ALA A 40 2.21 -2.47 19.78
N SER A 41 2.89 -3.07 20.75
CA SER A 41 4.34 -3.24 20.70
C SER A 41 4.73 -4.69 20.53
N THR A 42 5.85 -4.93 19.86
CA THR A 42 6.49 -6.24 19.77
C THR A 42 8.00 -6.11 19.91
N LYS A 43 8.64 -7.25 20.15
CA LYS A 43 10.09 -7.37 20.24
C LYS A 43 10.58 -8.27 19.11
N VAL A 44 11.66 -7.85 18.47
CA VAL A 44 12.35 -8.63 17.44
C VAL A 44 13.78 -8.90 17.92
N PRO A 45 14.10 -10.14 18.32
CA PRO A 45 15.46 -10.48 18.76
C PRO A 45 16.52 -10.13 17.70
N SER A 46 17.77 -9.97 18.15
CA SER A 46 18.91 -9.76 17.24
C SER A 46 19.02 -10.89 16.22
N ARG A 47 19.30 -10.56 14.96
CA ARG A 47 19.44 -11.50 13.83
C ARG A 47 18.22 -12.40 13.61
N ALA A 48 17.01 -11.90 13.90
CA ALA A 48 15.78 -12.67 13.81
C ALA A 48 14.71 -12.01 12.92
N LEU A 49 13.75 -12.85 12.51
CA LEU A 49 12.50 -12.45 11.88
C LEU A 49 11.36 -12.67 12.87
N LYS A 50 10.56 -11.64 13.13
CA LYS A 50 9.26 -11.74 13.77
C LYS A 50 8.17 -11.75 12.70
N HIS A 51 7.34 -12.77 12.71
CA HIS A 51 6.16 -12.85 11.85
C HIS A 51 4.89 -12.76 12.68
N ILE A 52 3.98 -11.86 12.30
CA ILE A 52 2.68 -11.64 12.93
C ILE A 52 1.61 -11.95 11.88
N THR A 53 0.82 -13.00 12.13
CA THR A 53 -0.29 -13.39 11.27
C THR A 53 -1.50 -12.50 11.53
N LYS A 54 -2.25 -12.17 10.47
CA LYS A 54 -3.50 -11.39 10.54
C LYS A 54 -3.31 -10.11 11.38
N ILE A 55 -2.43 -9.22 10.90
CA ILE A 55 -1.92 -8.08 11.68
C ILE A 55 -3.05 -7.20 12.25
N SER A 56 -4.13 -6.97 11.50
CA SER A 56 -5.29 -6.21 12.00
C SER A 56 -5.92 -6.91 13.20
N GLN A 57 -6.18 -8.22 13.13
CA GLN A 57 -6.77 -8.99 14.21
C GLN A 57 -5.89 -9.01 15.46
N PHE A 58 -4.57 -9.15 15.27
CA PHE A 58 -3.59 -9.02 16.34
C PHE A 58 -3.69 -7.65 17.05
N LEU A 59 -3.74 -6.56 16.30
CA LEU A 59 -3.83 -5.19 16.86
C LEU A 59 -5.17 -4.91 17.55
N TYR A 60 -6.25 -5.55 17.09
CA TYR A 60 -7.57 -5.45 17.73
C TYR A 60 -7.78 -6.45 18.89
N GLY A 61 -6.87 -7.41 19.09
CA GLY A 61 -7.01 -8.46 20.09
C GLY A 61 -8.17 -9.42 19.83
N THR A 62 -8.49 -9.67 18.56
CA THR A 62 -9.61 -10.54 18.13
C THR A 62 -9.12 -11.68 17.24
N SER A 63 -9.96 -12.70 17.05
CA SER A 63 -9.76 -13.79 16.09
C SER A 63 -10.70 -13.72 14.88
N SER A 64 -11.62 -12.76 14.87
CA SER A 64 -12.57 -12.52 13.78
C SER A 64 -12.09 -11.39 12.87
N PRO A 65 -12.45 -11.41 11.57
CA PRO A 65 -12.14 -10.31 10.64
C PRO A 65 -12.58 -8.96 11.20
N THR A 66 -11.69 -7.97 11.15
CA THR A 66 -11.94 -6.62 11.68
C THR A 66 -12.71 -5.73 10.70
N ASN A 67 -12.84 -6.17 9.44
CA ASN A 67 -13.42 -5.39 8.34
C ASN A 67 -12.72 -4.03 8.15
N THR A 68 -11.39 -4.01 8.28
CA THR A 68 -10.58 -2.79 8.22
C THR A 68 -9.67 -2.77 7.00
N ARG A 69 -9.52 -1.57 6.44
CA ARG A 69 -8.41 -1.21 5.55
C ARG A 69 -7.62 -0.10 6.23
N GLY A 70 -6.30 -0.19 6.18
CA GLY A 70 -5.42 0.81 6.76
C GLY A 70 -4.01 0.68 6.23
N PHE A 71 -3.08 1.35 6.88
CA PHE A 71 -1.67 1.04 6.74
C PHE A 71 -1.02 0.84 8.10
N ILE A 72 0.02 0.01 8.09
CA ILE A 72 0.92 -0.21 9.19
C ILE A 72 2.08 0.79 9.09
N LYS A 73 2.29 1.50 10.19
CA LYS A 73 3.49 2.27 10.49
C LYS A 73 4.25 1.53 11.58
N LEU A 74 5.57 1.44 11.39
CA LEU A 74 6.48 0.85 12.36
C LEU A 74 7.40 1.94 12.89
N VAL A 75 7.56 1.99 14.20
CA VAL A 75 8.56 2.82 14.87
C VAL A 75 9.44 1.89 15.69
N SER A 76 10.76 1.97 15.50
CA SER A 76 11.69 1.09 16.22
C SER A 76 12.89 1.86 16.74
N ASP A 77 13.42 1.37 17.86
CA ASP A 77 14.66 1.84 18.48
C ASP A 77 15.93 1.25 17.82
N GLN A 78 15.78 0.28 16.92
CA GLN A 78 16.86 -0.30 16.12
C GLN A 78 16.52 -0.24 14.62
N PRO A 79 17.52 -0.26 13.73
CA PRO A 79 17.27 -0.44 12.30
C PRO A 79 16.57 -1.79 12.03
N ILE A 80 15.43 -1.73 11.36
CA ILE A 80 14.63 -2.91 10.96
C ILE A 80 14.34 -2.87 9.46
N SER A 81 14.08 -4.04 8.89
CA SER A 81 13.46 -4.18 7.57
C SER A 81 12.12 -4.89 7.74
N SER A 82 11.11 -4.51 6.98
CA SER A 82 9.77 -5.09 7.13
C SER A 82 9.13 -5.37 5.78
N PHE A 83 8.14 -6.24 5.79
CA PHE A 83 7.30 -6.52 4.64
C PHE A 83 5.89 -6.85 5.11
N LEU A 84 4.92 -6.62 4.24
CA LEU A 84 3.54 -7.04 4.44
C LEU A 84 3.17 -8.01 3.33
N SER A 85 2.57 -9.15 3.69
CA SER A 85 1.94 -10.03 2.73
C SER A 85 0.44 -9.82 2.73
N LEU A 86 -0.13 -9.55 1.56
CA LEU A 86 -1.56 -9.54 1.30
C LEU A 86 -1.96 -10.94 0.84
N ILE A 87 -2.85 -11.58 1.59
CA ILE A 87 -3.22 -12.98 1.39
C ILE A 87 -4.73 -13.06 1.18
N THR A 88 -5.13 -13.76 0.13
CA THR A 88 -6.53 -14.13 -0.09
C THR A 88 -6.93 -15.26 0.88
N TYR A 89 -8.03 -15.14 1.63
CA TYR A 89 -8.48 -16.17 2.57
C TYR A 89 -8.84 -17.49 1.85
N SER A 90 -9.55 -17.41 0.74
CA SER A 90 -10.04 -18.58 0.00
C SER A 90 -8.93 -19.42 -0.65
N THR A 91 -7.94 -18.78 -1.28
CA THR A 91 -6.89 -19.49 -2.05
C THR A 91 -5.53 -19.54 -1.36
N ASN A 92 -5.30 -18.71 -0.33
CA ASN A 92 -3.99 -18.45 0.29
C ASN A 92 -2.92 -17.92 -0.68
N ASP A 93 -3.32 -17.37 -1.83
CA ASP A 93 -2.41 -16.66 -2.72
C ASP A 93 -1.91 -15.38 -2.05
N ALA A 94 -0.60 -15.19 -2.07
CA ALA A 94 0.07 -14.09 -1.38
C ALA A 94 0.77 -13.14 -2.37
N SER A 95 0.49 -11.86 -2.24
CA SER A 95 1.32 -10.78 -2.78
C SER A 95 2.13 -10.16 -1.64
N VAL A 96 3.38 -9.75 -1.88
CA VAL A 96 4.25 -9.17 -0.86
C VAL A 96 4.65 -7.75 -1.26
N VAL A 97 4.66 -6.85 -0.28
CA VAL A 97 5.10 -5.45 -0.40
C VAL A 97 6.16 -5.15 0.65
N LEU A 98 7.21 -4.44 0.27
CA LEU A 98 8.31 -4.10 1.17
C LEU A 98 7.99 -2.84 1.98
N GLY A 99 8.55 -2.76 3.18
CA GLY A 99 8.45 -1.60 4.04
C GLY A 99 9.30 -0.46 3.50
N HIS A 100 8.69 0.72 3.38
CA HIS A 100 9.35 1.94 2.93
C HIS A 100 9.47 2.95 4.08
N SER A 101 10.66 3.50 4.27
CA SER A 101 10.93 4.59 5.23
C SER A 101 10.96 5.97 4.58
N THR A 102 10.96 6.01 3.24
CA THR A 102 11.00 7.24 2.44
C THR A 102 10.02 7.14 1.28
N GLY A 103 9.63 8.29 0.72
CA GLY A 103 8.74 8.38 -0.43
C GLY A 103 9.12 9.55 -1.33
N PHE A 104 8.51 9.63 -2.50
CA PHE A 104 8.88 10.58 -3.55
C PHE A 104 7.65 11.37 -4.03
N PRO A 105 7.83 12.63 -4.44
CA PRO A 105 6.73 13.44 -4.96
C PRO A 105 6.33 13.05 -6.39
N LYS A 106 7.17 12.29 -7.11
CA LYS A 106 6.89 11.81 -8.47
C LYS A 106 7.14 10.31 -8.53
N LEU A 107 6.12 9.57 -8.90
CA LEU A 107 6.14 8.12 -8.97
C LEU A 107 5.57 7.64 -10.32
N VAL A 108 6.00 6.47 -10.74
CA VAL A 108 5.40 5.72 -11.85
C VAL A 108 4.96 4.35 -11.36
N VAL A 109 3.75 3.98 -11.71
CA VAL A 109 3.30 2.58 -11.69
C VAL A 109 3.48 2.05 -13.11
N ASN A 110 4.31 1.02 -13.25
CA ASN A 110 4.69 0.50 -14.56
C ASN A 110 3.53 -0.09 -15.36
N ALA A 111 2.49 -0.59 -14.68
CA ALA A 111 1.31 -1.14 -15.32
C ALA A 111 0.06 -1.03 -14.44
N ALA A 112 -1.04 -0.62 -15.07
CA ALA A 112 -2.39 -0.73 -14.54
C ALA A 112 -3.36 -1.11 -15.67
N THR A 113 -4.50 -1.70 -15.32
CA THR A 113 -5.50 -2.15 -16.30
C THR A 113 -6.91 -2.22 -15.72
N ASN A 114 -7.90 -2.17 -16.60
CA ASN A 114 -9.25 -2.68 -16.34
C ASN A 114 -9.77 -3.56 -17.49
N ILE A 115 -8.85 -4.19 -18.23
CA ILE A 115 -9.19 -5.21 -19.23
C ILE A 115 -9.50 -6.53 -18.52
N ALA A 116 -10.71 -7.03 -18.72
CA ALA A 116 -11.16 -8.29 -18.11
C ALA A 116 -10.20 -9.45 -18.44
N PRO A 117 -9.95 -10.36 -17.48
CA PRO A 117 -10.57 -10.45 -16.15
C PRO A 117 -9.90 -9.60 -15.07
N TYR A 118 -8.90 -8.77 -15.41
CA TYR A 118 -8.07 -8.07 -14.44
C TYR A 118 -8.54 -6.64 -14.17
N ARG A 119 -8.31 -6.18 -12.93
CA ARG A 119 -8.48 -4.79 -12.51
C ARG A 119 -7.31 -4.37 -11.64
N SER A 120 -6.94 -3.10 -11.74
CA SER A 120 -5.92 -2.49 -10.90
C SER A 120 -6.54 -1.62 -9.83
N GLN A 121 -6.38 -2.05 -8.58
CA GLN A 121 -6.62 -1.21 -7.42
C GLN A 121 -5.39 -0.35 -7.19
N LEU A 122 -5.56 0.94 -6.87
CA LEU A 122 -4.44 1.84 -6.55
C LEU A 122 -4.48 2.22 -5.08
N MET A 123 -3.31 2.23 -4.45
CA MET A 123 -3.12 2.74 -3.10
C MET A 123 -2.02 3.79 -3.09
N LEU A 124 -2.26 4.93 -2.46
CA LEU A 124 -1.27 5.98 -2.26
C LEU A 124 -1.27 6.47 -0.83
N LEU A 125 -0.11 6.42 -0.18
CA LEU A 125 0.08 6.88 1.19
C LEU A 125 0.86 8.18 1.18
N ASN A 126 0.39 9.14 1.96
CA ASN A 126 1.08 10.40 2.18
C ASN A 126 2.04 10.29 3.37
N LEU A 127 3.35 10.31 3.08
CA LEU A 127 4.43 10.37 4.07
C LEU A 127 4.87 11.81 4.39
N GLY A 128 4.29 12.80 3.71
CA GLY A 128 4.57 14.22 3.93
C GLY A 128 4.06 14.73 5.28
N SER A 129 4.46 15.95 5.63
CA SER A 129 4.08 16.62 6.88
C SER A 129 2.76 17.40 6.79
N THR A 130 2.18 17.50 5.59
CA THR A 130 0.90 18.18 5.33
C THR A 130 0.05 17.36 4.37
N SER A 131 -1.18 17.79 4.09
CA SER A 131 -2.03 17.14 3.08
C SER A 131 -1.36 17.16 1.71
N ALA A 132 -1.24 16.00 1.05
CA ALA A 132 -0.72 15.90 -0.31
C ALA A 132 -1.81 16.23 -1.31
N SER A 133 -1.52 17.17 -2.22
CA SER A 133 -2.27 17.30 -3.47
C SER A 133 -1.67 16.30 -4.46
N VAL A 134 -2.51 15.54 -5.17
CA VAL A 134 -2.09 14.49 -6.08
C VAL A 134 -2.75 14.64 -7.44
N THR A 135 -1.95 14.46 -8.48
CA THR A 135 -2.36 14.32 -9.87
C THR A 135 -1.97 12.93 -10.36
N ILE A 136 -2.91 12.23 -11.00
CA ILE A 136 -2.70 10.92 -11.62
C ILE A 136 -2.94 11.05 -13.12
N THR A 137 -1.97 10.64 -13.92
CA THR A 137 -2.05 10.64 -15.39
C THR A 137 -1.84 9.23 -15.91
N ALA A 138 -2.79 8.74 -16.71
CA ALA A 138 -2.67 7.48 -17.42
C ALA A 138 -2.16 7.72 -18.84
N TYR A 139 -1.26 6.86 -19.30
CA TYR A 139 -0.73 6.89 -20.66
C TYR A 139 -1.12 5.65 -21.43
N ASP A 140 -1.25 5.80 -22.75
CA ASP A 140 -1.41 4.69 -23.68
C ASP A 140 -0.13 3.86 -23.73
N ASN A 141 -0.28 2.54 -23.68
CA ASN A 141 0.85 1.62 -23.62
C ASN A 141 1.67 1.53 -24.92
N ALA A 142 1.09 1.87 -26.07
CA ALA A 142 1.74 1.73 -27.36
C ALA A 142 2.13 3.08 -27.97
N ALA A 143 1.23 4.06 -27.91
CA ALA A 143 1.44 5.38 -28.49
C ALA A 143 2.14 6.36 -27.53
N GLY A 144 2.14 6.07 -26.21
CA GLY A 144 2.70 6.97 -25.19
C GLY A 144 1.91 8.27 -25.00
N THR A 145 0.71 8.37 -25.57
CA THR A 145 -0.15 9.55 -25.45
C THR A 145 -0.87 9.56 -24.09
N VAL A 146 -1.22 10.74 -23.59
CA VAL A 146 -2.05 10.85 -22.38
C VAL A 146 -3.47 10.36 -22.71
N LEU A 147 -3.97 9.40 -21.92
CA LEU A 147 -5.34 8.91 -22.03
C LEU A 147 -6.30 9.70 -21.14
N ALA A 148 -5.88 9.96 -19.90
CA ALA A 148 -6.66 10.70 -18.92
C ALA A 148 -5.76 11.29 -17.83
N THR A 149 -6.21 12.40 -17.25
CA THR A 149 -5.59 13.03 -16.08
C THR A 149 -6.65 13.36 -15.06
N LYS A 150 -6.42 12.99 -13.80
CA LYS A 150 -7.24 13.35 -12.65
C LYS A 150 -6.42 14.19 -11.69
N THR A 151 -6.91 15.38 -11.40
CA THR A 151 -6.31 16.36 -10.48
C THR A 151 -7.19 16.52 -9.24
N GLY A 152 -6.70 17.26 -8.24
CA GLY A 152 -7.49 17.63 -7.07
C GLY A 152 -7.69 16.50 -6.04
N ILE A 153 -6.97 15.38 -6.16
CA ILE A 153 -6.96 14.35 -5.13
C ILE A 153 -6.22 14.93 -3.93
N SER A 154 -6.86 14.97 -2.77
CA SER A 154 -6.26 15.40 -1.51
C SER A 154 -6.11 14.22 -0.57
N ILE A 155 -4.89 13.96 -0.10
CA ILE A 155 -4.58 12.89 0.84
C ILE A 155 -4.11 13.52 2.16
N PRO A 156 -4.84 13.34 3.28
CA PRO A 156 -4.45 13.88 4.58
C PRO A 156 -3.03 13.48 5.00
N VAL A 157 -2.43 14.23 5.93
CA VAL A 157 -1.14 13.85 6.54
C VAL A 157 -1.28 12.47 7.17
N SER A 158 -0.31 11.57 6.91
CA SER A 158 -0.40 10.17 7.34
C SER A 158 -1.67 9.45 6.87
N GLY A 159 -2.42 9.98 5.91
CA GLY A 159 -3.60 9.34 5.32
C GLY A 159 -3.27 8.66 4.01
N PHE A 160 -4.24 7.94 3.44
CA PHE A 160 -4.09 7.30 2.14
C PHE A 160 -5.30 7.47 1.22
N TYR A 161 -5.02 7.50 -0.08
CA TYR A 161 -6.01 7.35 -1.14
C TYR A 161 -6.07 5.89 -1.59
N PHE A 162 -7.29 5.44 -1.89
CA PHE A 162 -7.56 4.10 -2.36
C PHE A 162 -8.59 4.14 -3.49
N SER A 163 -8.32 3.38 -4.55
CA SER A 163 -9.23 3.18 -5.68
C SER A 163 -9.38 1.68 -5.92
N GLU A 164 -10.63 1.22 -6.04
CA GLU A 164 -10.95 -0.18 -6.38
C GLU A 164 -10.70 -0.49 -7.87
N ASP A 165 -10.77 0.52 -8.74
CA ASP A 165 -10.47 0.42 -10.16
C ASP A 165 -10.00 1.78 -10.66
N ILE A 166 -8.68 1.95 -10.69
CA ILE A 166 -8.07 3.25 -11.01
C ILE A 166 -8.34 3.69 -12.45
N MET A 167 -8.45 2.75 -13.39
CA MET A 167 -8.74 3.09 -14.78
C MET A 167 -10.17 3.61 -14.93
N THR A 168 -11.14 2.95 -14.27
CA THR A 168 -12.53 3.43 -14.25
C THR A 168 -12.66 4.77 -13.54
N ASP A 169 -11.92 4.99 -12.44
CA ASP A 169 -11.85 6.26 -11.72
C ASP A 169 -11.28 7.43 -12.53
N LEU A 170 -10.53 7.13 -13.59
CA LEU A 170 -10.01 8.06 -14.60
C LEU A 170 -10.95 8.22 -15.81
N GLY A 171 -12.10 7.54 -15.83
CA GLY A 171 -13.05 7.55 -16.94
C GLY A 171 -12.63 6.68 -18.13
N LEU A 172 -11.70 5.74 -17.93
CA LEU A 172 -11.21 4.84 -18.97
C LEU A 172 -11.87 3.47 -18.86
N ALA A 173 -12.15 2.83 -20.00
CA ALA A 173 -12.73 1.49 -20.08
C ALA A 173 -11.92 0.60 -21.00
N GLY A 174 -11.56 -0.60 -20.53
CA GLY A 174 -10.80 -1.59 -21.30
C GLY A 174 -9.42 -1.07 -21.71
N LYS A 175 -8.73 -0.37 -20.82
CA LYS A 175 -7.40 0.21 -21.06
C LYS A 175 -6.33 -0.46 -20.22
N PHE A 176 -5.11 -0.42 -20.75
CA PHE A 176 -3.88 -0.89 -20.11
C PHE A 176 -2.79 0.14 -20.38
N GLY A 177 -1.95 0.41 -19.38
CA GLY A 177 -0.82 1.32 -19.51
C GLY A 177 -0.23 1.74 -18.17
N PRO A 178 0.86 2.51 -18.18
CA PRO A 178 1.46 3.03 -16.97
C PRO A 178 0.65 4.19 -16.39
N LEU A 179 0.83 4.43 -15.10
CA LEU A 179 0.31 5.62 -14.41
C LEU A 179 1.49 6.46 -13.91
N GLN A 180 1.47 7.75 -14.20
CA GLN A 180 2.30 8.72 -13.51
C GLN A 180 1.50 9.34 -12.36
N ILE A 181 2.16 9.48 -11.22
CA ILE A 181 1.60 10.05 -10.01
C ILE A 181 2.52 11.18 -9.58
N GLU A 182 1.95 12.36 -9.40
CA GLU A 182 2.69 13.56 -9.01
C GLU A 182 2.00 14.22 -7.83
N SER A 183 2.80 14.67 -6.87
CA SER A 183 2.40 15.59 -5.82
C SER A 183 2.91 17.00 -6.13
N PRO A 184 2.05 17.90 -6.66
CA PRO A 184 2.49 19.24 -7.06
C PRO A 184 2.98 20.08 -5.87
N ASN A 185 2.49 19.80 -4.66
CA ASN A 185 2.96 20.44 -3.42
C ASN A 185 4.13 19.68 -2.75
N LEU A 186 4.83 18.85 -3.52
CA LEU A 186 6.08 18.17 -3.16
C LEU A 186 5.99 17.30 -1.90
N GLN A 187 4.81 16.79 -1.57
CA GLN A 187 4.70 15.83 -0.47
C GLN A 187 5.22 14.46 -0.93
N SER A 188 5.97 13.79 -0.06
CA SER A 188 6.46 12.43 -0.31
C SER A 188 5.30 11.44 -0.30
N LEU A 189 5.17 10.68 -1.38
CA LEU A 189 4.21 9.59 -1.51
C LEU A 189 4.93 8.25 -1.59
N ILE A 190 4.25 7.20 -1.14
CA ILE A 190 4.50 5.83 -1.59
C ILE A 190 3.21 5.26 -2.14
N GLY A 191 3.31 4.30 -3.05
CA GLY A 191 2.14 3.71 -3.65
C GLY A 191 2.39 2.35 -4.24
N ALA A 192 1.31 1.66 -4.55
CA ALA A 192 1.35 0.42 -5.30
C ALA A 192 0.00 0.22 -5.99
N THR A 193 0.02 -0.53 -7.09
CA THR A 193 -1.19 -1.13 -7.63
C THR A 193 -1.27 -2.60 -7.28
N LEU A 194 -2.44 -3.04 -6.82
CA LEU A 194 -2.77 -4.45 -6.77
C LEU A 194 -3.54 -4.79 -8.05
N LEU A 195 -2.89 -5.56 -8.91
CA LEU A 195 -3.56 -6.20 -10.04
C LEU A 195 -4.23 -7.47 -9.52
N SER A 196 -5.53 -7.59 -9.69
CA SER A 196 -6.28 -8.77 -9.25
C SER A 196 -7.37 -9.15 -10.23
N ASN A 197 -7.84 -10.39 -10.14
CA ASN A 197 -9.03 -10.87 -10.84
C ASN A 197 -9.98 -11.62 -9.87
N ALA A 198 -11.17 -11.96 -10.35
CA ALA A 198 -12.17 -12.68 -9.55
C ALA A 198 -11.75 -14.13 -9.20
N ASN A 199 -10.73 -14.68 -9.86
CA ASN A 199 -10.16 -16.00 -9.57
C ASN A 199 -9.00 -15.91 -8.56
N HIS A 200 -8.88 -14.79 -7.86
CA HIS A 200 -7.89 -14.56 -6.80
C HIS A 200 -6.42 -14.58 -7.26
N THR A 201 -6.17 -14.58 -8.57
CA THR A 201 -4.82 -14.30 -9.08
C THR A 201 -4.52 -12.84 -8.82
N ASN A 202 -3.47 -12.56 -8.05
CA ASN A 202 -3.06 -11.22 -7.73
C ASN A 202 -1.56 -11.01 -7.95
N GLY A 203 -1.18 -9.75 -8.18
CA GLY A 203 0.19 -9.31 -8.28
C GLY A 203 0.27 -7.84 -7.87
N LEU A 204 1.37 -7.45 -7.25
CA LEU A 204 1.57 -6.09 -6.76
C LEU A 204 2.68 -5.41 -7.57
N PHE A 205 2.39 -4.21 -8.06
CA PHE A 205 3.38 -3.33 -8.68
C PHE A 205 3.59 -2.12 -7.78
N GLU A 206 4.75 -2.05 -7.14
CA GLU A 206 5.13 -0.85 -6.39
C GLU A 206 5.30 0.33 -7.35
N ALA A 207 4.86 1.50 -6.90
CA ALA A 207 5.12 2.75 -7.59
C ALA A 207 6.58 3.15 -7.30
N VAL A 208 7.37 3.36 -8.35
CA VAL A 208 8.80 3.67 -8.23
C VAL A 208 9.06 5.14 -8.56
N PRO A 209 10.11 5.78 -7.99
CA PRO A 209 10.45 7.15 -8.32
C PRO A 209 10.77 7.32 -9.81
N ILE A 210 10.28 8.42 -10.40
CA ILE A 210 10.73 8.86 -11.72
C ILE A 210 12.02 9.66 -11.51
N GLN A 211 13.11 9.20 -12.12
CA GLN A 211 14.42 9.87 -12.10
C GLN A 211 14.46 11.04 -13.08
#